data_AF-A0A352D7B0-F1
#
_entry.id   AF-A0A352D7B0-F1
#
_cell.length_a   1.000
_cell.length_b   1.000
_cell.length_c   1.000
_cell.angle_alpha   90.00
_cell.angle_beta   90.00
_cell.angle_gamma   90.00
#
_symmetry.space_group_name_H-M   'P 1'
#
loop_
_entity.id
_entity.type
_entity.pdbx_description
1 polymer ?
#
loop_
_entity_poly.entity_id
_entity_poly.type
_entity_poly.pdbx_seq_one_letter_code
_entity_poly.pdbx_strand_id
1 'polypeptide(L)'
;MNEEYRLIAFFALGCLVQAVLLVRNHWSWGRFLVCFMVCPFALWQESESGRDYNLPVRLFVSLCLFTGVFAAAFRDALFPRVNEKVLLAYTLTFWYAFFSFVFSPTPLWYCVMSAMALPTLGILFLAVSDRKPSFAFKLFFYIWYLLMVVFMGLLQFSYSYMLSFFTGAAARGETPASAALAGMAFCYIAIHFTYLIGILPINGGRGNDDPFMGRDWHERVNRMTGRFNDNSQLSVLQTFSLVLVFGGFLAGNYFYKFISAATAVNLGILLPLLLMPDAEREEHPAVVAAGKVL
;
A
#
# COMPACT_ATOMS: atom_id res chain seq x y z
N MET A 1 -5.12 25.06 -19.48
CA MET A 1 -5.66 24.01 -18.59
C MET A 1 -5.48 24.49 -17.16
N ASN A 2 -6.53 24.50 -16.32
CA ASN A 2 -6.36 24.90 -14.92
C ASN A 2 -5.31 24.00 -14.24
N GLU A 3 -4.51 24.61 -13.38
CA GLU A 3 -3.45 23.91 -12.65
C GLU A 3 -3.98 22.71 -11.86
N GLU A 4 -5.20 22.82 -11.32
CA GLU A 4 -5.94 21.73 -10.68
C GLU A 4 -6.11 20.50 -11.59
N TYR A 5 -6.68 20.68 -12.79
CA TYR A 5 -6.86 19.58 -13.75
C TYR A 5 -5.54 18.97 -14.20
N ARG A 6 -4.47 19.78 -14.24
CA ARG A 6 -3.11 19.27 -14.48
C ARG A 6 -2.70 18.31 -13.36
N LEU A 7 -2.81 18.71 -12.10
CA LEU A 7 -2.43 17.86 -10.97
C LEU A 7 -3.29 16.59 -10.91
N ILE A 8 -4.60 16.69 -11.16
CA ILE A 8 -5.52 15.55 -11.23
C ILE A 8 -5.11 14.58 -12.35
N ALA A 9 -4.77 15.09 -13.54
CA ALA A 9 -4.33 14.26 -14.65
C ALA A 9 -3.02 13.52 -14.34
N PHE A 10 -2.06 14.19 -13.71
CA PHE A 10 -0.81 13.56 -13.26
C PHE A 10 -1.05 12.54 -12.15
N PHE A 11 -1.97 12.80 -11.23
CA PHE A 11 -2.39 11.82 -10.21
C PHE A 11 -2.98 10.57 -10.86
N ALA A 12 -3.94 10.72 -11.79
CA ALA A 12 -4.52 9.60 -12.52
C ALA A 12 -3.47 8.83 -13.35
N LEU A 13 -2.53 9.54 -13.98
CA LEU A 13 -1.39 8.93 -14.66
C LEU A 13 -0.52 8.13 -13.70
N GLY A 14 -0.27 8.64 -12.50
CA GLY A 14 0.42 7.93 -11.44
C GLY A 14 -0.27 6.62 -11.06
N CYS A 15 -1.58 6.65 -10.85
CA CYS A 15 -2.38 5.44 -10.61
C CYS A 15 -2.21 4.43 -11.75
N LEU A 16 -2.24 4.89 -12.99
CA LEU A 16 -2.11 4.05 -14.17
C LEU A 16 -0.72 3.42 -14.28
N VAL A 17 0.34 4.22 -14.11
CA VAL A 17 1.73 3.75 -14.11
C VAL A 17 1.90 2.69 -13.03
N GLN A 18 1.39 2.94 -11.83
CA GLN A 18 1.46 1.97 -10.73
C GLN A 18 0.73 0.67 -11.05
N ALA A 19 -0.48 0.75 -11.62
CA ALA A 19 -1.23 -0.42 -12.04
C ALA A 19 -0.42 -1.24 -13.05
N VAL A 20 0.14 -0.59 -14.08
CA VAL A 20 0.98 -1.26 -15.10
C VAL A 20 2.21 -1.93 -14.47
N LEU A 21 2.92 -1.23 -13.58
CA LEU A 21 4.09 -1.78 -12.89
C LEU A 21 3.76 -3.01 -12.06
N LEU A 22 2.61 -3.00 -11.38
CA LEU A 22 2.17 -4.11 -10.53
C LEU A 22 1.78 -5.37 -11.31
N VAL A 23 1.23 -5.24 -12.51
CA VAL A 23 0.82 -6.39 -13.34
C VAL A 23 1.79 -6.70 -14.48
N ARG A 24 2.97 -6.08 -14.51
CA ARG A 24 3.92 -6.19 -15.62
C ARG A 24 4.27 -7.65 -15.98
N ASN A 25 4.35 -8.52 -14.97
CA ASN A 25 4.68 -9.94 -15.19
C ASN A 25 3.43 -10.81 -15.47
N HIS A 26 2.24 -10.36 -15.05
CA HIS A 26 0.97 -11.07 -15.22
C HIS A 26 0.05 -10.33 -16.21
N TRP A 27 0.65 -9.78 -17.27
CA TRP A 27 -0.03 -8.83 -18.14
C TRP A 27 -1.20 -9.48 -18.89
N SER A 28 -2.39 -8.87 -18.78
CA SER A 28 -3.59 -9.30 -19.50
C SER A 28 -4.37 -8.10 -20.01
N TRP A 29 -4.26 -7.83 -21.31
CA TRP A 29 -4.95 -6.71 -21.98
C TRP A 29 -6.46 -6.73 -21.76
N GLY A 30 -7.10 -7.90 -21.79
CA GLY A 30 -8.54 -8.03 -21.59
C GLY A 30 -8.99 -7.61 -20.19
N ARG A 31 -8.31 -8.09 -19.14
CA ARG A 31 -8.60 -7.70 -17.75
C ARG A 31 -8.36 -6.21 -17.53
N PHE A 32 -7.28 -5.68 -18.09
CA PHE A 32 -6.95 -4.26 -18.00
C PHE A 32 -7.99 -3.38 -18.70
N LEU A 33 -8.44 -3.77 -19.89
CA LEU A 33 -9.50 -3.09 -20.63
C LEU A 33 -10.81 -3.06 -19.84
N VAL A 34 -11.20 -4.16 -19.19
CA VAL A 34 -12.38 -4.19 -18.31
C VAL A 34 -12.25 -3.18 -17.17
N CYS A 35 -11.08 -3.09 -16.52
CA CYS A 35 -10.86 -2.09 -15.46
C CYS A 35 -11.07 -0.66 -15.98
N PHE A 36 -10.59 -0.37 -17.19
CA PHE A 36 -10.78 0.92 -17.86
C PHE A 36 -12.22 1.19 -18.28
N MET A 37 -12.94 0.19 -18.78
CA MET A 37 -14.34 0.36 -19.20
C MET A 37 -15.31 0.60 -18.04
N VAL A 38 -14.95 0.22 -16.82
CA VAL A 38 -15.77 0.52 -15.64
C VAL A 38 -15.61 1.99 -15.18
N CYS A 39 -14.49 2.65 -15.49
CA CYS A 39 -14.23 4.04 -15.08
C CYS A 39 -15.30 5.04 -15.60
N PRO A 40 -15.70 5.03 -16.89
CA PRO A 40 -16.73 5.94 -17.40
C PRO A 40 -18.09 5.83 -16.70
N PHE A 41 -18.43 4.70 -16.06
CA PHE A 41 -19.72 4.58 -15.37
C PHE A 41 -19.88 5.59 -14.23
N ALA A 42 -18.80 5.93 -13.51
CA ALA A 42 -18.83 6.98 -12.48
C ALA A 42 -19.00 8.39 -13.08
N LEU A 43 -18.58 8.59 -14.34
CA LEU A 43 -18.72 9.85 -15.05
C LEU A 43 -20.11 10.00 -15.68
N TRP A 44 -20.73 8.88 -16.08
CA TRP A 44 -22.02 8.85 -16.77
C TRP A 44 -23.19 9.27 -15.90
N GLN A 45 -23.13 9.05 -14.58
CA GLN A 45 -24.27 9.26 -13.69
C GLN A 45 -24.78 10.71 -13.77
N GLU A 46 -25.84 10.92 -14.55
CA GLU A 46 -26.35 12.23 -14.95
C GLU A 46 -26.80 13.00 -13.70
N SER A 47 -26.52 14.31 -13.64
CA SER A 47 -26.95 15.13 -12.52
C SER A 47 -28.45 15.42 -12.65
N GLU A 48 -29.29 14.43 -12.37
CA GLU A 48 -30.76 14.57 -12.44
C GLU A 48 -31.32 15.57 -11.40
N SER A 49 -30.50 16.09 -10.47
CA SER A 49 -30.97 16.86 -9.31
C SER A 49 -30.59 18.34 -9.28
N GLY A 50 -30.08 18.93 -10.36
CA GLY A 50 -29.68 20.35 -10.36
C GLY A 50 -28.57 20.71 -9.35
N ARG A 51 -27.90 19.70 -8.77
CA ARG A 51 -26.70 19.87 -7.96
C ARG A 51 -25.50 20.16 -8.86
N ASP A 52 -24.66 21.09 -8.40
CA ASP A 52 -23.41 21.48 -9.06
C ASP A 52 -22.58 20.25 -9.44
N TYR A 53 -22.28 20.15 -10.73
CA TYR A 53 -21.47 19.07 -11.28
C TYR A 53 -20.01 19.23 -10.82
N ASN A 54 -19.61 18.51 -9.77
CA ASN A 54 -18.23 18.49 -9.28
C ASN A 54 -17.42 17.40 -10.01
N LEU A 55 -16.78 17.80 -11.13
CA LEU A 55 -15.96 16.92 -11.96
C LEU A 55 -14.79 16.28 -11.18
N PRO A 56 -14.01 17.01 -10.36
CA PRO A 56 -12.97 16.41 -9.52
C PRO A 56 -13.47 15.24 -8.66
N VAL A 57 -14.58 15.41 -7.93
CA VAL A 57 -15.11 14.32 -7.09
C VAL A 57 -15.47 13.09 -7.92
N ARG A 58 -16.06 13.26 -9.11
CA ARG A 58 -16.41 12.13 -10.00
C ARG A 58 -15.18 11.43 -10.55
N LEU A 59 -14.13 12.18 -10.88
CA LEU A 59 -12.84 11.60 -11.26
C LEU A 59 -12.23 10.79 -10.10
N PHE A 60 -12.30 11.29 -8.88
CA PHE A 60 -11.85 10.55 -7.70
C PHE A 60 -12.63 9.25 -7.50
N VAL A 61 -13.97 9.28 -7.58
CA VAL A 61 -14.82 8.08 -7.52
C VAL A 61 -14.47 7.10 -8.64
N SER A 62 -14.26 7.59 -9.86
CA SER A 62 -13.81 6.77 -10.99
C SER A 62 -12.46 6.10 -10.71
N LEU A 63 -11.51 6.78 -10.07
CA LEU A 63 -10.23 6.21 -9.69
C LEU A 63 -10.38 5.16 -8.58
N CYS A 64 -11.25 5.38 -7.60
CA CYS A 64 -11.59 4.37 -6.59
C CYS A 64 -12.17 3.11 -7.25
N LEU A 65 -13.15 3.26 -8.15
CA LEU A 65 -13.72 2.13 -8.91
C LEU A 65 -12.66 1.42 -9.74
N PHE A 66 -11.83 2.17 -10.47
CA PHE A 66 -10.70 1.61 -11.22
C PHE A 66 -9.83 0.72 -10.32
N THR A 67 -9.36 1.26 -9.19
CA THR A 67 -8.46 0.52 -8.29
C THR A 67 -9.13 -0.70 -7.66
N GLY A 68 -10.41 -0.63 -7.32
CA GLY A 68 -11.17 -1.75 -6.76
C GLY A 68 -11.38 -2.87 -7.78
N VAL A 69 -11.81 -2.54 -9.00
CA VAL A 69 -11.96 -3.51 -10.10
C VAL A 69 -10.62 -4.10 -10.50
N PHE A 70 -9.57 -3.27 -10.55
CA PHE A 70 -8.21 -3.70 -10.82
C PHE A 70 -7.69 -4.70 -9.77
N ALA A 71 -7.87 -4.39 -8.49
CA ALA A 71 -7.52 -5.28 -7.39
C ALA A 71 -8.28 -6.63 -7.49
N ALA A 72 -9.57 -6.60 -7.85
CA ALA A 72 -10.37 -7.81 -8.02
C ALA A 72 -9.93 -8.64 -9.25
N ALA A 73 -9.68 -7.99 -10.40
CA ALA A 73 -9.33 -8.65 -11.66
C ALA A 73 -7.93 -9.30 -11.62
N PHE A 74 -7.01 -8.73 -10.86
CA PHE A 74 -5.63 -9.20 -10.70
C PHE A 74 -5.34 -9.72 -9.30
N ARG A 75 -6.37 -10.24 -8.61
CA ARG A 75 -6.27 -10.66 -7.20
C ARG A 75 -5.16 -11.70 -6.90
N ASP A 76 -4.84 -12.53 -7.88
CA ASP A 76 -3.86 -13.60 -7.70
C ASP A 76 -2.43 -13.05 -7.88
N ALA A 77 -2.27 -12.01 -8.70
CA ALA A 77 -1.00 -11.35 -8.98
C ALA A 77 -0.66 -10.27 -7.95
N LEU A 78 -1.67 -9.55 -7.45
CA LEU A 78 -1.51 -8.40 -6.56
C LEU A 78 -1.51 -8.76 -5.07
N PHE A 79 -1.46 -10.05 -4.74
CA PHE A 79 -1.60 -10.51 -3.37
C PHE A 79 -0.50 -9.89 -2.48
N PRO A 80 -0.86 -9.12 -1.43
CA PRO A 80 0.10 -8.35 -0.66
C PRO A 80 1.01 -9.29 0.12
N ARG A 81 2.29 -9.28 -0.22
CA ARG A 81 3.32 -10.10 0.44
C ARG A 81 3.96 -9.27 1.54
N VAL A 82 3.56 -9.52 2.78
CA VAL A 82 4.16 -8.83 3.93
C VAL A 82 5.35 -9.65 4.39
N ASN A 83 6.56 -9.14 4.15
CA ASN A 83 7.81 -9.66 4.70
C ASN A 83 8.43 -8.64 5.66
N GLU A 84 9.53 -9.02 6.31
CA GLU A 84 10.25 -8.20 7.26
C GLU A 84 10.75 -6.89 6.62
N LYS A 85 11.17 -6.93 5.34
CA LYS A 85 11.65 -5.77 4.57
C LYS A 85 10.59 -4.71 4.44
N VAL A 86 9.42 -5.13 3.96
CA VAL A 86 8.25 -4.27 3.77
C VAL A 86 7.80 -3.74 5.10
N LEU A 87 7.70 -4.59 6.12
CA LEU A 87 7.25 -4.19 7.44
C LEU A 87 8.17 -3.14 8.07
N LEU A 88 9.49 -3.30 7.92
CA LEU A 88 10.48 -2.34 8.39
C LEU A 88 10.43 -1.02 7.59
N ALA A 89 10.37 -1.09 6.26
CA ALA A 89 10.23 0.10 5.40
C ALA A 89 8.95 0.90 5.72
N TYR A 90 7.82 0.20 5.89
CA TYR A 90 6.55 0.79 6.32
C TYR A 90 6.66 1.43 7.69
N THR A 91 7.36 0.79 8.63
CA THR A 91 7.53 1.32 9.99
C THR A 91 8.40 2.57 10.01
N LEU A 92 9.48 2.61 9.22
CA LEU A 92 10.29 3.82 9.06
C LEU A 92 9.49 4.96 8.43
N THR A 93 8.72 4.66 7.37
CA THR A 93 7.84 5.63 6.71
C THR A 93 6.74 6.12 7.65
N PHE A 94 6.15 5.22 8.43
CA PHE A 94 5.15 5.52 9.45
C PHE A 94 5.68 6.49 10.50
N TRP A 95 6.86 6.22 11.07
CA TRP A 95 7.46 7.11 12.07
C TRP A 95 7.78 8.49 11.49
N TYR A 96 8.34 8.53 10.29
CA TYR A 96 8.58 9.79 9.59
C TYR A 96 7.29 10.58 9.39
N ALA A 97 6.22 9.93 8.94
CA ALA A 97 4.92 10.56 8.73
C ALA A 97 4.29 11.02 10.05
N PHE A 98 4.36 10.19 11.09
CA PHE A 98 3.87 10.49 12.43
C PHE A 98 4.52 11.76 12.98
N PHE A 99 5.85 11.85 12.96
CA PHE A 99 6.56 13.03 13.46
C PHE A 99 6.39 14.26 12.57
N SER A 100 6.25 14.08 11.25
CA SER A 100 6.12 15.20 10.32
C SER A 100 4.73 15.85 10.33
N PHE A 101 3.67 15.08 10.58
CA PHE A 101 2.29 15.54 10.38
C PHE A 101 1.41 15.52 11.64
N VAL A 102 1.68 14.63 12.59
CA VAL A 102 0.73 14.30 13.66
C VAL A 102 1.27 14.64 15.05
N PHE A 103 2.55 14.37 15.29
CA PHE A 103 3.13 14.49 16.62
C PHE A 103 3.05 15.91 17.16
N SER A 104 2.54 16.05 18.38
CA SER A 104 2.58 17.27 19.17
C SER A 104 3.20 16.93 20.52
N PRO A 105 4.06 17.77 21.12
CA PRO A 105 4.78 17.46 22.35
C PRO A 105 3.89 17.57 23.60
N THR A 106 2.87 16.72 23.69
CA THR A 106 1.98 16.59 24.86
C THR A 106 2.14 15.21 25.52
N PRO A 107 1.84 15.07 26.83
CA PRO A 107 1.94 13.79 27.53
C PRO A 107 1.19 12.64 26.83
N LEU A 108 -0.01 12.94 26.28
CA LEU A 108 -0.80 11.97 25.53
C LEU A 108 -0.04 11.42 24.32
N TRP A 109 0.61 12.29 23.53
CA TRP A 109 1.36 11.86 22.35
C TRP A 109 2.62 11.07 22.70
N TYR A 110 3.27 11.33 23.84
CA TYR A 110 4.36 10.49 24.34
C TYR A 110 3.87 9.09 24.73
N CYS A 111 2.68 8.96 25.33
CA CYS A 111 2.05 7.66 25.59
C CYS A 111 1.75 6.90 24.29
N VAL A 112 1.17 7.58 23.29
CA VAL A 112 0.90 7.01 21.96
C VAL A 112 2.20 6.56 21.29
N MET A 113 3.23 7.40 21.30
CA MET A 113 4.56 7.09 20.79
C MET A 113 5.13 5.83 21.45
N SER A 114 5.03 5.74 22.78
CA SER A 114 5.53 4.60 23.55
C SER A 114 4.79 3.30 23.19
N ALA A 115 3.47 3.37 23.01
CA ALA A 115 2.68 2.22 22.56
C ALA A 115 3.05 1.78 21.14
N MET A 116 3.31 2.73 20.23
CA MET A 116 3.72 2.46 18.84
C MET A 116 5.19 2.00 18.71
N ALA A 117 6.01 2.24 19.72
CA ALA A 117 7.38 1.71 19.77
C ALA A 117 7.40 0.19 19.98
N LEU A 118 6.41 -0.39 20.68
CA LEU A 118 6.34 -1.84 20.92
C LEU A 118 6.35 -2.68 19.63
N PRO A 119 5.44 -2.47 18.66
CA PRO A 119 5.50 -3.20 17.41
C PRO A 119 6.79 -2.91 16.63
N THR A 120 7.30 -1.68 16.69
CA THR A 120 8.58 -1.31 16.03
C THR A 120 9.75 -2.14 16.56
N LEU A 121 9.87 -2.28 17.88
CA LEU A 121 10.90 -3.12 18.51
C LEU A 121 10.72 -4.60 18.14
N GLY A 122 9.47 -5.07 18.06
CA GLY A 122 9.15 -6.41 17.59
C GLY A 122 9.61 -6.67 16.15
N ILE A 123 9.45 -5.69 15.25
CA ILE A 123 9.91 -5.77 13.86
C ILE A 123 11.43 -5.80 13.78
N LEU A 124 12.11 -4.96 14.56
CA LEU A 124 13.57 -4.96 14.62
C LEU A 124 14.10 -6.29 15.16
N PHE A 125 13.44 -6.84 16.19
CA PHE A 125 13.77 -8.17 16.70
C PHE A 125 13.59 -9.24 15.62
N LEU A 126 12.47 -9.24 14.89
CA LEU A 126 12.25 -10.16 13.77
C LEU A 126 13.27 -10.00 12.64
N ALA A 127 13.65 -8.77 12.32
CA ALA A 127 14.58 -8.49 11.23
C ALA A 127 16.03 -8.90 11.53
N VAL A 128 16.33 -9.27 12.78
CA VAL A 128 17.66 -9.71 13.24
C VAL A 128 17.63 -11.14 13.77
N SER A 129 16.44 -11.72 14.03
CA SER A 129 16.30 -13.06 14.57
C SER A 129 16.00 -14.08 13.47
N ASP A 130 16.76 -15.18 13.45
CA ASP A 130 16.52 -16.31 12.55
C ASP A 130 15.32 -17.20 12.99
N ARG A 131 14.64 -16.84 14.08
CA ARG A 131 13.55 -17.66 14.63
C ARG A 131 12.29 -17.53 13.78
N LYS A 132 11.74 -18.67 13.39
CA LYS A 132 10.44 -18.77 12.74
C LYS A 132 9.36 -18.20 13.66
N PRO A 133 8.65 -17.12 13.28
CA PRO A 133 7.65 -16.52 14.14
C PRO A 133 6.43 -17.44 14.28
N SER A 134 5.88 -17.50 15.50
CA SER A 134 4.61 -18.19 15.74
C SER A 134 3.47 -17.52 14.96
N PHE A 135 2.39 -18.26 14.68
CA PHE A 135 1.24 -17.73 13.96
C PHE A 135 0.66 -16.46 14.63
N ALA A 136 0.57 -16.45 15.96
CA ALA A 136 0.09 -15.28 16.71
C ALA A 136 0.95 -14.03 16.45
N PHE A 137 2.27 -14.20 16.36
CA PHE A 137 3.20 -13.11 16.10
C PHE A 137 3.09 -12.61 14.66
N LYS A 138 2.96 -13.52 13.69
CA LYS A 138 2.67 -13.19 12.29
C LYS A 138 1.37 -12.39 12.16
N LEU A 139 0.31 -12.84 12.84
CA LEU A 139 -0.99 -12.16 12.85
C LEU A 139 -0.89 -10.76 13.49
N PHE A 140 -0.17 -10.62 14.59
CA PHE A 140 0.07 -9.33 15.24
C PHE A 140 0.75 -8.32 14.30
N PHE A 141 1.84 -8.70 13.63
CA PHE A 141 2.50 -7.82 12.68
C PHE A 141 1.69 -7.54 11.43
N TYR A 142 0.87 -8.50 11.01
CA TYR A 142 -0.06 -8.28 9.94
C TYR A 142 -1.09 -7.21 10.33
N ILE A 143 -1.69 -7.30 11.52
CA ILE A 143 -2.59 -6.25 12.03
C ILE A 143 -1.87 -4.90 12.12
N TRP A 144 -0.64 -4.87 12.62
CA TRP A 144 0.17 -3.66 12.67
C TRP A 144 0.44 -3.06 11.29
N TYR A 145 0.78 -3.91 10.32
CA TYR A 145 0.94 -3.52 8.92
C TYR A 145 -0.33 -2.86 8.37
N LEU A 146 -1.49 -3.47 8.62
CA LEU A 146 -2.77 -2.91 8.20
C LEU A 146 -3.03 -1.53 8.85
N LEU A 147 -2.74 -1.38 10.15
CA LEU A 147 -2.86 -0.08 10.83
C LEU A 147 -1.97 0.99 10.17
N MET A 148 -0.73 0.65 9.79
CA MET A 148 0.16 1.57 9.09
C MET A 148 -0.37 1.96 7.70
N VAL A 149 -0.91 1.00 6.93
CA VAL A 149 -1.52 1.26 5.62
C VAL A 149 -2.71 2.20 5.75
N VAL A 150 -3.63 1.93 6.70
CA VAL A 150 -4.79 2.80 6.94
C VAL A 150 -4.33 4.19 7.39
N PHE A 151 -3.39 4.28 8.33
CA PHE A 151 -2.87 5.55 8.81
C PHE A 151 -2.25 6.38 7.68
N MET A 152 -1.39 5.78 6.84
CA MET A 152 -0.80 6.48 5.70
C MET A 152 -1.83 6.87 4.65
N GLY A 153 -2.86 6.04 4.43
CA GLY A 153 -4.01 6.40 3.60
C GLY A 153 -4.74 7.63 4.13
N LEU A 154 -5.04 7.69 5.43
CA LEU A 154 -5.67 8.85 6.06
C LEU A 154 -4.79 10.11 5.97
N LEU A 155 -3.47 9.97 6.12
CA LEU A 155 -2.56 11.09 5.93
C LEU A 155 -2.56 11.61 4.48
N GLN A 156 -2.74 10.74 3.48
CA GLN A 156 -2.93 11.18 2.10
C GLN A 156 -4.24 11.96 1.91
N PHE A 157 -5.29 11.67 2.67
CA PHE A 157 -6.51 12.48 2.64
C PHE A 157 -6.31 13.85 3.29
N SER A 158 -5.70 13.89 4.48
CA SER A 158 -5.58 15.14 5.26
C SER A 158 -4.50 16.09 4.78
N TYR A 159 -3.39 15.56 4.24
CA TYR A 159 -2.17 16.35 3.97
C TYR A 159 -1.68 16.23 2.52
N SER A 160 -2.45 15.59 1.63
CA SER A 160 -2.04 15.35 0.24
C SER A 160 -3.16 15.66 -0.76
N TYR A 161 -2.90 15.33 -2.02
CA TYR A 161 -3.68 15.65 -3.23
C TYR A 161 -5.16 15.29 -3.19
N MET A 162 -5.58 14.38 -2.31
CA MET A 162 -6.97 13.94 -2.25
C MET A 162 -7.91 15.07 -1.81
N LEU A 163 -7.47 15.97 -0.93
CA LEU A 163 -8.30 17.11 -0.51
C LEU A 163 -8.63 18.05 -1.67
N SER A 164 -7.75 18.18 -2.66
CA SER A 164 -7.99 18.98 -3.86
C SER A 164 -9.18 18.48 -4.68
N PHE A 165 -9.47 17.17 -4.67
CA PHE A 165 -10.64 16.62 -5.35
C PHE A 165 -11.97 17.01 -4.69
N PHE A 166 -11.99 17.33 -3.40
CA PHE A 166 -13.21 17.69 -2.67
C PHE A 166 -13.40 19.20 -2.53
N THR A 167 -12.29 19.93 -2.42
CA THR A 167 -12.31 21.38 -2.16
C THR A 167 -12.19 22.22 -3.42
N GLY A 168 -11.76 21.64 -4.54
CA GLY A 168 -11.44 22.39 -5.77
C GLY A 168 -10.23 23.33 -5.62
N ALA A 169 -9.55 23.30 -4.47
CA ALA A 169 -8.37 24.10 -4.23
C ALA A 169 -7.11 23.31 -4.59
N ALA A 170 -6.31 23.85 -5.51
CA ALA A 170 -4.97 23.31 -5.75
C ALA A 170 -4.12 23.45 -4.48
N ALA A 171 -3.52 22.34 -4.04
CA ALA A 171 -2.58 22.37 -2.93
C ALA A 171 -1.37 23.26 -3.30
N ARG A 172 -1.10 24.29 -2.49
CA ARG A 172 -0.07 25.29 -2.77
C ARG A 172 1.31 24.64 -2.72
N GLY A 173 2.11 24.84 -3.78
CA GLY A 173 3.49 24.35 -3.85
C GLY A 173 3.65 22.91 -4.34
N GLU A 174 2.58 22.30 -4.82
CA GLU A 174 2.62 20.93 -5.34
C GLU A 174 3.08 20.88 -6.81
N THR A 175 3.93 19.89 -7.12
CA THR A 175 4.43 19.68 -8.48
C THR A 175 3.68 18.54 -9.18
N PRO A 176 3.63 18.52 -10.53
CA PRO A 176 3.08 17.38 -11.27
C PRO A 176 3.74 16.04 -10.93
N ALA A 177 5.04 16.04 -10.61
CA ALA A 177 5.77 14.83 -10.24
C ALA A 177 5.30 14.26 -8.89
N SER A 178 5.12 15.13 -7.90
CA SER A 178 4.59 14.75 -6.58
C SER A 178 3.12 14.29 -6.68
N ALA A 179 2.33 14.86 -7.61
CA ALA A 179 0.97 14.40 -7.88
C ALA A 179 0.95 12.98 -8.47
N ALA A 180 1.83 12.69 -9.42
CA ALA A 180 1.99 11.35 -9.97
C ALA A 180 2.44 10.33 -8.90
N LEU A 181 3.41 10.69 -8.06
CA LEU A 181 3.83 9.84 -6.94
C LEU A 181 2.70 9.57 -5.95
N ALA A 182 1.87 10.57 -5.65
CA ALA A 182 0.70 10.40 -4.81
C ALA A 182 -0.34 9.46 -5.44
N GLY A 183 -0.57 9.56 -6.76
CA GLY A 183 -1.44 8.64 -7.50
C GLY A 183 -0.92 7.20 -7.46
N MET A 184 0.39 7.02 -7.62
CA MET A 184 1.01 5.70 -7.48
C MET A 184 0.80 5.14 -6.07
N ALA A 185 1.10 5.92 -5.03
CA ALA A 185 0.94 5.51 -3.65
C ALA A 185 -0.54 5.24 -3.28
N PHE A 186 -1.48 6.03 -3.80
CA PHE A 186 -2.91 5.81 -3.65
C PHE A 186 -3.34 4.47 -4.27
N CYS A 187 -2.97 4.21 -5.52
CA CYS A 187 -3.28 2.94 -6.18
C CYS A 187 -2.73 1.76 -5.38
N TYR A 188 -1.49 1.87 -4.90
CA TYR A 188 -0.88 0.85 -4.06
C TYR A 188 -1.66 0.62 -2.75
N ILE A 189 -1.98 1.68 -2.00
CA ILE A 189 -2.76 1.60 -0.76
C ILE A 189 -4.17 1.04 -1.01
N ALA A 190 -4.86 1.51 -2.04
CA ALA A 190 -6.22 1.08 -2.38
C ALA A 190 -6.29 -0.42 -2.69
N ILE A 191 -5.28 -0.96 -3.38
CA ILE A 191 -5.16 -2.40 -3.61
C ILE A 191 -5.01 -3.13 -2.28
N HIS A 192 -4.10 -2.71 -1.41
CA HIS A 192 -3.89 -3.32 -0.09
C HIS A 192 -5.15 -3.26 0.78
N PHE A 193 -5.88 -2.15 0.73
CA PHE A 193 -7.14 -1.97 1.44
C PHE A 193 -8.25 -2.88 0.89
N THR A 194 -8.31 -3.09 -0.42
CA THR A 194 -9.27 -4.02 -1.05
C THR A 194 -9.03 -5.46 -0.56
N TYR A 195 -7.77 -5.88 -0.42
CA TYR A 195 -7.45 -7.18 0.18
C TYR A 195 -7.82 -7.25 1.65
N LEU A 196 -7.57 -6.19 2.43
CA LEU A 196 -7.98 -6.12 3.83
C LEU A 196 -9.47 -6.39 3.98
N ILE A 197 -10.32 -5.75 3.16
CA ILE A 197 -11.77 -5.98 3.16
C ILE A 197 -12.08 -7.45 2.82
N GLY A 198 -11.38 -8.03 1.84
CA GLY A 198 -11.59 -9.43 1.44
C GLY A 198 -11.13 -10.47 2.47
N ILE A 199 -10.37 -10.09 3.50
CA ILE A 199 -9.85 -10.98 4.55
C ILE A 199 -10.63 -10.83 5.85
N LEU A 200 -11.20 -9.65 6.10
CA LEU A 200 -12.04 -9.45 7.27
C LEU A 200 -13.22 -10.45 7.19
N PRO A 201 -13.41 -11.30 8.22
CA PRO A 201 -14.61 -12.10 8.32
C PRO A 201 -15.76 -11.14 8.58
N ILE A 202 -16.37 -10.61 7.51
CA ILE A 202 -17.61 -9.87 7.63
C ILE A 202 -18.64 -10.92 8.01
N ASN A 203 -18.97 -10.97 9.30
CA ASN A 203 -19.97 -11.84 9.92
C ASN A 203 -21.40 -11.51 9.46
N GLY A 204 -21.59 -11.37 8.14
CA GLY A 204 -22.82 -11.01 7.47
C GLY A 204 -23.50 -12.25 6.90
N GLY A 205 -24.08 -13.08 7.78
CA GLY A 205 -25.33 -13.78 7.46
C GLY A 205 -25.29 -15.15 6.79
N ARG A 206 -24.14 -15.76 6.49
CA ARG A 206 -24.10 -17.17 6.03
C ARG A 206 -23.03 -17.97 6.76
N GLY A 207 -23.47 -18.71 7.78
CA GLY A 207 -22.81 -19.88 8.34
C GLY A 207 -21.49 -19.63 9.09
N ASN A 208 -21.57 -19.11 10.31
CA ASN A 208 -20.45 -19.11 11.27
C ASN A 208 -19.97 -20.52 11.67
N ASP A 209 -20.67 -21.57 11.23
CA ASP A 209 -20.38 -22.97 11.56
C ASP A 209 -19.63 -23.71 10.45
N ASP A 210 -19.15 -23.03 9.40
CA ASP A 210 -18.39 -23.71 8.34
C ASP A 210 -16.88 -23.78 8.69
N PRO A 211 -16.37 -24.93 9.18
CA PRO A 211 -14.94 -25.09 9.48
C PRO A 211 -14.03 -24.92 8.25
N PHE A 212 -14.58 -24.95 7.03
CA PHE A 212 -13.82 -24.66 5.81
C PHE A 212 -13.45 -23.17 5.70
N MET A 213 -14.31 -22.27 6.17
CA MET A 213 -14.08 -20.83 6.11
C MET A 213 -12.92 -20.40 7.02
N GLY A 214 -12.78 -21.05 8.19
CA GLY A 214 -11.65 -20.86 9.11
C GLY A 214 -10.32 -21.39 8.55
N ARG A 215 -10.34 -22.54 7.85
CA ARG A 215 -9.15 -23.11 7.20
C ARG A 215 -8.68 -22.24 6.04
N ASP A 216 -9.59 -21.78 5.19
CA ASP A 216 -9.28 -20.88 4.07
C ASP A 216 -8.71 -19.54 4.58
N TRP A 217 -9.22 -19.02 5.70
CA TRP A 217 -8.69 -17.80 6.30
C TRP A 217 -7.28 -18.02 6.87
N HIS A 218 -7.06 -19.10 7.62
CA HIS A 218 -5.72 -19.46 8.09
C HIS A 218 -4.75 -19.67 6.94
N GLU A 219 -5.18 -20.31 5.85
CA GLU A 219 -4.35 -20.51 4.68
C GLU A 219 -4.04 -19.18 3.98
N ARG A 220 -5.00 -18.27 3.83
CA ARG A 220 -4.78 -16.92 3.27
C ARG A 220 -3.83 -16.10 4.13
N VAL A 221 -4.03 -16.05 5.45
CA VAL A 221 -3.13 -15.35 6.38
C VAL A 221 -1.75 -15.99 6.36
N ASN A 222 -1.67 -17.32 6.35
CA ASN A 222 -0.40 -18.03 6.28
C ASN A 222 0.27 -17.90 4.91
N ARG A 223 -0.46 -17.63 3.81
CA ARG A 223 0.13 -17.26 2.51
C ARG A 223 0.65 -15.83 2.52
N MET A 224 -0.09 -14.88 3.12
CA MET A 224 0.36 -13.47 3.26
C MET A 224 1.60 -13.36 4.15
N THR A 225 1.67 -14.22 5.17
CA THR A 225 2.76 -14.31 6.14
C THR A 225 3.68 -15.51 5.90
N GLY A 226 3.52 -16.20 4.76
CA GLY A 226 4.22 -17.45 4.45
C GLY A 226 5.67 -17.22 4.06
N ARG A 227 5.98 -16.02 3.55
CA ARG A 227 7.34 -15.63 3.18
C ARG A 227 8.22 -15.18 4.35
N PHE A 228 7.70 -15.14 5.58
CA PHE A 228 8.54 -15.10 6.79
C PHE A 228 9.39 -16.37 6.97
N ASN A 229 9.22 -17.41 6.13
CA ASN A 229 9.65 -18.75 6.51
C ASN A 229 10.95 -19.29 5.91
N ASP A 230 11.32 -19.13 4.62
CA ASP A 230 12.38 -20.04 4.12
C ASP A 230 13.46 -19.54 3.12
N ASN A 231 13.35 -18.41 2.40
CA ASN A 231 14.46 -17.95 1.52
C ASN A 231 14.62 -16.43 1.36
N SER A 232 13.76 -15.63 1.98
CA SER A 232 13.73 -14.17 1.82
C SER A 232 13.97 -13.39 3.11
N GLN A 233 14.55 -14.04 4.12
CA GLN A 233 14.99 -13.38 5.36
C GLN A 233 16.02 -12.29 5.02
N LEU A 234 15.89 -11.14 5.68
CA LEU A 234 16.90 -10.10 5.63
C LEU A 234 18.16 -10.61 6.31
N SER A 235 19.30 -10.55 5.63
CA SER A 235 20.56 -10.55 6.36
C SER A 235 20.60 -9.35 7.30
N VAL A 236 21.24 -9.49 8.46
CA VAL A 236 21.45 -8.38 9.41
C VAL A 236 22.04 -7.15 8.70
N LEU A 237 22.93 -7.36 7.74
CA LEU A 237 23.51 -6.29 6.93
C LEU A 237 22.46 -5.57 6.08
N GLN A 238 21.54 -6.30 5.45
CA GLN A 238 20.44 -5.70 4.69
C GLN A 238 19.51 -4.91 5.61
N THR A 239 19.15 -5.45 6.78
CA THR A 239 18.35 -4.73 7.81
C THR A 239 19.05 -3.43 8.21
N PHE A 240 20.33 -3.51 8.55
CA PHE A 240 21.13 -2.34 8.93
C PHE A 240 21.23 -1.33 7.80
N SER A 241 21.47 -1.78 6.56
CA SER A 241 21.53 -0.90 5.39
C SER A 241 20.20 -0.20 5.12
N LEU A 242 19.07 -0.88 5.30
CA LEU A 242 17.75 -0.28 5.14
C LEU A 242 17.52 0.81 6.20
N VAL A 243 17.80 0.49 7.48
CA VAL A 243 17.65 1.47 8.57
C VAL A 243 18.59 2.66 8.37
N LEU A 244 19.85 2.42 8.04
CA LEU A 244 20.85 3.48 7.91
C LEU A 244 20.60 4.34 6.67
N VAL A 245 20.37 3.75 5.49
CA VAL A 245 20.20 4.50 4.25
C VAL A 245 18.81 5.11 4.17
N PHE A 246 17.75 4.30 4.32
CA PHE A 246 16.39 4.80 4.17
C PHE A 246 15.92 5.56 5.41
N GLY A 247 16.18 5.02 6.61
CA GLY A 247 15.90 5.75 7.85
C GLY A 247 16.76 7.01 7.99
N GLY A 248 18.03 6.97 7.60
CA GLY A 248 18.90 8.15 7.56
C GLY A 248 18.43 9.20 6.54
N PHE A 249 17.96 8.78 5.36
CA PHE A 249 17.34 9.68 4.38
C PHE A 249 16.10 10.36 4.95
N LEU A 250 15.19 9.61 5.57
CA LEU A 250 13.97 10.16 6.18
C LEU A 250 14.29 11.11 7.35
N ALA A 251 15.23 10.73 8.22
CA ALA A 251 15.69 11.57 9.32
C ALA A 251 16.35 12.86 8.79
N GLY A 252 17.23 12.75 7.79
CA GLY A 252 17.81 13.90 7.10
C GLY A 252 16.74 14.79 6.48
N ASN A 253 15.72 14.22 5.82
CA ASN A 253 14.62 15.00 5.27
C ASN A 253 13.77 15.68 6.34
N TYR A 254 13.62 15.08 7.52
CA TYR A 254 12.92 15.72 8.65
C TYR A 254 13.64 16.99 9.13
N PHE A 255 14.97 16.95 9.26
CA PHE A 255 15.76 18.09 9.73
C PHE A 255 16.01 19.15 8.64
N TYR A 256 16.35 18.73 7.43
CA TYR A 256 16.82 19.62 6.36
C TYR A 256 15.76 19.92 5.30
N LYS A 257 14.64 19.18 5.26
CA LYS A 257 13.52 19.39 4.33
C LYS A 257 13.95 19.44 2.85
N PHE A 258 14.79 18.50 2.43
CA PHE A 258 15.25 18.39 1.03
C PHE A 258 14.10 18.24 0.02
N ILE A 259 13.08 17.47 0.40
CA ILE A 259 11.84 17.27 -0.35
C ILE A 259 10.63 17.45 0.57
N SER A 260 9.45 17.70 0.00
CA SER A 260 8.23 17.79 0.80
C SER A 260 7.97 16.48 1.56
N ALA A 261 7.47 16.59 2.79
CA ALA A 261 7.20 15.42 3.63
C ALA A 261 6.21 14.46 2.96
N ALA A 262 5.23 14.99 2.20
CA ALA A 262 4.29 14.18 1.42
C ALA A 262 5.00 13.36 0.34
N THR A 263 5.98 13.97 -0.36
CA THR A 263 6.79 13.25 -1.36
C THR A 263 7.62 12.15 -0.71
N ALA A 264 8.26 12.43 0.43
CA ALA A 264 9.03 11.43 1.17
C ALA A 264 8.18 10.25 1.63
N VAL A 265 6.96 10.51 2.14
CA VAL A 265 6.01 9.45 2.52
C VAL A 265 5.56 8.63 1.31
N ASN A 266 5.21 9.27 0.19
CA ASN A 266 4.81 8.56 -1.03
C ASN A 266 5.95 7.67 -1.57
N LEU A 267 7.20 8.16 -1.56
CA LEU A 267 8.37 7.36 -1.90
C LEU A 267 8.54 6.18 -0.94
N GLY A 268 8.33 6.39 0.36
CA GLY A 268 8.39 5.33 1.36
C GLY A 268 7.32 4.25 1.18
N ILE A 269 6.10 4.63 0.79
CA ILE A 269 5.02 3.69 0.44
C ILE A 269 5.38 2.85 -0.78
N LEU A 270 6.06 3.44 -1.76
CA LEU A 270 6.44 2.77 -3.01
C LEU A 270 7.74 1.96 -2.90
N LEU A 271 8.61 2.28 -1.94
CA LEU A 271 9.88 1.58 -1.71
C LEU A 271 9.76 0.05 -1.67
N PRO A 272 8.77 -0.56 -1.00
CA PRO A 272 8.56 -2.00 -1.02
C PRO A 272 8.53 -2.65 -2.41
N LEU A 273 8.00 -1.95 -3.43
CA LEU A 273 7.98 -2.43 -4.82
C LEU A 273 9.40 -2.63 -5.37
N LEU A 274 10.34 -1.80 -4.93
CA LEU A 274 11.74 -1.86 -5.31
C LEU A 274 12.50 -2.92 -4.49
N LEU A 275 12.04 -3.19 -3.26
CA LEU A 275 12.68 -4.13 -2.33
C LEU A 275 12.25 -5.59 -2.55
N MET A 276 11.10 -5.83 -3.19
CA MET A 276 10.64 -7.17 -3.52
C MET A 276 11.26 -7.63 -4.85
N PRO A 277 12.20 -8.60 -4.86
CA PRO A 277 12.62 -9.21 -6.11
C PRO A 277 11.44 -9.89 -6.80
N ASP A 278 11.40 -9.84 -8.13
CA ASP A 278 10.38 -10.49 -8.95
C ASP A 278 10.25 -11.96 -8.52
N ALA A 279 9.13 -12.26 -7.87
CA ALA A 279 8.93 -13.53 -7.21
C ALA A 279 8.84 -14.74 -8.15
N GLU A 280 8.79 -14.50 -9.45
CA GLU A 280 8.62 -15.51 -10.49
C GLU A 280 9.90 -16.28 -10.84
N ARG A 281 11.09 -15.82 -10.40
CA ARG A 281 12.33 -16.55 -10.73
C ARG A 281 12.53 -17.85 -9.94
N GLU A 282 11.77 -18.09 -8.87
CA GLU A 282 12.07 -19.21 -7.95
C GLU A 282 11.16 -20.44 -8.14
N GLU A 283 9.97 -20.32 -8.73
CA GLU A 283 9.05 -21.47 -8.84
C GLU A 283 9.27 -22.32 -10.12
N HIS A 284 10.01 -21.81 -11.11
CA HIS A 284 10.13 -22.47 -12.42
C HIS A 284 11.34 -23.39 -12.72
N PRO A 285 12.47 -23.44 -11.98
CA PRO A 285 13.56 -24.33 -12.37
C PRO A 285 13.28 -25.82 -12.09
N ALA A 286 12.51 -26.16 -11.05
CA ALA A 286 12.33 -27.55 -10.63
C ALA A 286 11.25 -28.31 -11.43
N VAL A 287 10.14 -27.65 -11.79
CA VAL A 287 9.03 -28.31 -12.51
C VAL A 287 9.33 -28.48 -14.00
N VAL A 288 10.14 -27.60 -14.60
CA VAL A 288 10.57 -27.73 -16.00
C VAL A 288 11.64 -28.81 -16.18
N ALA A 289 12.46 -29.07 -15.15
CA ALA A 289 13.43 -30.16 -15.16
C ALA A 289 12.76 -31.55 -15.00
N ALA A 290 11.67 -31.65 -14.23
CA ALA A 290 10.95 -32.91 -14.03
C ALA A 290 10.01 -33.28 -15.20
N GLY A 291 9.66 -32.33 -16.08
CA GLY A 291 8.77 -32.56 -17.23
C GLY A 291 9.46 -32.91 -18.56
N LYS A 292 10.79 -33.07 -18.59
CA LYS A 292 11.58 -33.38 -19.81
C LYS A 292 12.18 -34.80 -19.85
N VAL A 293 11.71 -35.70 -18.99
CA VAL A 293 12.08 -37.12 -19.03
C VAL A 293 10.82 -37.96 -19.24
N LEU A 294 10.25 -37.91 -20.44
CA LEU A 294 9.40 -38.96 -21.03
C LEU A 294 9.54 -38.88 -22.56
#